data_AF-A0ABD7XWN4-F1
#
_entry.id   AF-A0ABD7XWN4-F1
#
_cell.length_a   1.000
_cell.length_b   1.000
_cell.length_c   1.000
_cell.angle_alpha   90.00
_cell.angle_beta   90.00
_cell.angle_gamma   90.00
#
_symmetry.space_group_name_H-M   'P 1'
#
loop_
_entity.id
_entity.type
_entity.pdbx_description
1 polymer ?
#
loop_
_entity_poly.entity_id
_entity_poly.type
_entity_poly.pdbx_seq_one_letter_code
_entity_poly.pdbx_strand_id
1 'polypeptide(L)'
;MKRDASPKEERGRTRPEGRLTLSLPVAVAITVVVALPFGLWLGPWTIPLFPAFIVWTEYFVLGSSPQALKTIAPAYIAGVIAGTAALILSLLLDGWLDGASLIAAGDVAWIAGLFLAFIPLIWVMRFLPFTQGQGGLPYFNGITMGMATYFVGGYEEYGRLSMPDHAQPLVPLITMLPAVFAGVLGMFLGWFNIAIMTPLGRGGSDGPAKL
;
A
#
# COMPACT_ATOMS: atom_id res chain seq x y z
N MET A 1 17.50 41.16 -61.01
CA MET A 1 18.64 40.95 -60.08
C MET A 1 18.40 41.73 -58.80
N LYS A 2 17.76 41.09 -57.80
CA LYS A 2 17.70 41.46 -56.38
C LYS A 2 17.35 40.18 -55.59
N ARG A 3 17.98 40.05 -54.43
CA ARG A 3 18.33 38.82 -53.71
C ARG A 3 17.19 38.24 -52.87
N ASP A 4 17.27 36.91 -52.73
CA ASP A 4 17.01 36.07 -51.55
C ASP A 4 16.37 36.69 -50.31
N ALA A 5 15.32 36.03 -49.83
CA ALA A 5 15.19 35.61 -48.43
C ALA A 5 14.06 34.57 -48.29
N SER A 6 14.43 33.28 -48.33
CA SER A 6 13.57 32.20 -47.80
C SER A 6 13.58 32.30 -46.27
N PRO A 7 12.42 32.28 -45.57
CA PRO A 7 12.39 32.27 -44.12
C PRO A 7 12.98 30.97 -43.59
N LYS A 8 13.97 31.14 -42.72
CA LYS A 8 14.72 30.12 -42.00
C LYS A 8 13.80 29.02 -41.43
N GLU A 9 14.17 27.77 -41.70
CA GLU A 9 13.85 26.64 -40.83
C GLU A 9 14.28 27.00 -39.40
N GLU A 10 13.34 27.39 -38.54
CA GLU A 10 13.49 27.21 -37.09
C GLU A 10 13.43 25.71 -36.82
N ARG A 11 14.59 25.08 -37.07
CA ARG A 11 14.88 23.71 -36.70
C ARG A 11 14.65 23.61 -35.20
N GLY A 12 13.53 23.00 -34.84
CA GLY A 12 13.06 22.86 -33.47
C GLY A 12 14.20 22.40 -32.57
N ARG A 13 14.55 23.24 -31.59
CA ARG A 13 15.23 22.77 -30.39
C ARG A 13 14.29 21.78 -29.73
N THR A 14 14.40 20.51 -30.08
CA THR A 14 13.97 19.44 -29.19
C THR A 14 14.72 19.70 -27.88
N ARG A 15 13.96 20.04 -26.81
CA ARG A 15 14.51 20.00 -25.46
C ARG A 15 15.20 18.64 -25.32
N PRO A 16 16.41 18.56 -24.74
CA PRO A 16 16.96 17.25 -24.40
C PRO A 16 15.96 16.62 -23.43
N GLU A 17 15.17 15.67 -23.94
CA GLU A 17 14.36 14.78 -23.12
C GLU A 17 15.31 14.25 -22.06
N GLY A 18 15.00 14.52 -20.79
CA GLY A 18 15.83 14.06 -19.69
C GLY A 18 15.89 12.54 -19.78
N ARG A 19 17.00 12.00 -20.29
CA ARG A 19 17.22 10.55 -20.35
C ARG A 19 17.08 10.01 -18.94
N LEU A 20 16.08 9.16 -18.72
CA LEU A 20 16.02 8.33 -17.54
C LEU A 20 17.33 7.53 -17.44
N THR A 21 17.86 7.38 -16.23
CA THR A 21 19.07 6.58 -16.00
C THR A 21 18.80 5.11 -16.31
N LEU A 22 17.59 4.64 -16.03
CA LEU A 22 17.12 3.28 -16.23
C LEU A 22 15.69 3.27 -16.79
N SER A 23 15.36 2.27 -17.60
CA SER A 23 13.99 2.05 -18.08
C SER A 23 13.09 1.47 -16.98
N LEU A 24 11.78 1.72 -17.06
CA LEU A 24 10.81 1.23 -16.08
C LEU A 24 10.89 -0.30 -15.84
N PRO A 25 10.98 -1.17 -16.86
CA PRO A 25 11.06 -2.62 -16.62
C PRO A 25 12.30 -3.04 -15.83
N VAL A 26 13.44 -2.38 -16.09
CA VAL A 26 14.69 -2.65 -15.37
C VAL A 26 14.59 -2.14 -13.93
N ALA A 27 14.02 -0.95 -13.72
CA ALA A 27 13.78 -0.41 -12.40
C ALA A 27 12.84 -1.31 -11.58
N VAL A 28 11.73 -1.76 -12.17
CA VAL A 28 10.79 -2.73 -11.57
C VAL A 28 11.50 -4.01 -11.14
N ALA A 29 12.32 -4.61 -12.01
CA ALA A 29 13.06 -5.82 -11.68
C ALA A 29 14.03 -5.59 -10.50
N ILE A 30 14.77 -4.49 -10.50
CA ILE A 30 15.68 -4.12 -9.40
C ILE A 30 14.89 -3.91 -8.10
N THR A 31 13.77 -3.19 -8.14
CA THR A 31 12.91 -2.95 -6.97
C THR A 31 12.36 -4.25 -6.39
N VAL A 32 11.96 -5.20 -7.22
CA VAL A 32 11.52 -6.53 -6.75
C VAL A 32 12.68 -7.25 -6.05
N VAL A 33 13.88 -7.27 -6.63
CA VAL A 33 15.07 -7.88 -6.00
C VAL A 33 15.40 -7.23 -4.66
N VAL A 34 15.24 -5.91 -4.54
CA VAL A 34 15.41 -5.17 -3.27
C VAL A 34 14.33 -5.53 -2.24
N ALA A 35 13.12 -5.89 -2.66
CA ALA A 35 12.06 -6.32 -1.76
C ALA A 35 12.26 -7.76 -1.23
N LEU A 36 12.87 -8.66 -2.01
CA LEU A 36 13.00 -10.08 -1.66
C LEU A 36 13.65 -10.36 -0.28
N PRO A 37 14.73 -9.68 0.15
CA PRO A 37 15.30 -9.85 1.49
C PRO A 37 14.28 -9.76 2.62
N PHE A 38 13.31 -8.85 2.50
CA PHE A 38 12.28 -8.63 3.52
C PHE A 38 11.25 -9.78 3.58
N GLY A 39 11.05 -10.47 2.46
CA GLY A 39 10.18 -11.64 2.35
C GLY A 39 10.88 -12.97 2.65
N LEU A 40 12.21 -13.04 2.55
CA LEU A 40 12.96 -14.30 2.57
C LEU A 40 13.87 -14.48 3.80
N TRP A 41 14.44 -13.40 4.34
CA TRP A 41 15.56 -13.51 5.30
C TRP A 41 15.20 -13.11 6.73
N LEU A 42 14.04 -12.49 6.96
CA LEU A 42 13.65 -11.99 8.28
C LEU A 42 13.07 -13.05 9.23
N GLY A 43 12.90 -14.30 8.75
CA GLY A 43 12.39 -15.41 9.56
C GLY A 43 11.02 -15.06 10.17
N PRO A 44 10.84 -15.13 11.50
CA PRO A 44 9.60 -14.73 12.18
C PRO A 44 9.13 -13.31 11.88
N TRP A 45 10.00 -12.42 11.41
CA TRP A 45 9.67 -11.02 11.10
C TRP A 45 9.45 -10.78 9.61
N THR A 46 9.22 -11.84 8.85
CA THR A 46 8.98 -11.78 7.40
C THR A 46 7.86 -10.82 7.07
N ILE A 47 8.12 -9.92 6.11
CA ILE A 47 7.16 -8.93 5.64
C ILE A 47 6.42 -9.53 4.44
N PRO A 48 5.07 -9.57 4.46
CA PRO A 48 4.30 -10.06 3.31
C PRO A 48 4.52 -9.10 2.13
N LEU A 49 5.13 -9.61 1.06
CA LEU A 49 5.53 -8.77 -0.08
C LEU A 49 4.33 -8.28 -0.91
N PHE A 50 3.22 -9.03 -0.91
CA PHE A 50 2.05 -8.66 -1.71
C PHE A 50 1.42 -7.32 -1.25
N PRO A 51 1.11 -7.10 0.05
CA PRO A 51 0.71 -5.78 0.54
C PRO A 51 1.72 -4.67 0.22
N ALA A 52 3.03 -4.96 0.26
CA ALA A 52 4.04 -3.99 -0.13
C ALA A 52 3.95 -3.62 -1.62
N PHE A 53 3.69 -4.60 -2.49
CA PHE A 53 3.53 -4.36 -3.93
C PHE A 53 2.24 -3.60 -4.27
N ILE A 54 1.18 -3.75 -3.48
CA ILE A 54 -0.05 -2.94 -3.60
C ILE A 54 0.27 -1.47 -3.31
N VAL A 55 0.90 -1.17 -2.17
CA VAL A 55 1.26 0.21 -1.81
C VAL A 55 2.30 0.81 -2.77
N TRP A 56 3.23 -0.01 -3.24
CA TRP A 56 4.14 0.37 -4.33
C TRP A 56 3.36 0.78 -5.59
N THR A 57 2.35 0.00 -5.99
CA THR A 57 1.53 0.30 -7.16
C THR A 57 0.71 1.58 -6.97
N GLU A 58 0.17 1.82 -5.77
CA GLU A 58 -0.53 3.06 -5.43
C GLU A 58 0.34 4.29 -5.62
N TYR A 59 1.64 4.19 -5.30
CA TYR A 59 2.58 5.28 -5.50
C TYR A 59 2.64 5.72 -6.97
N PHE A 60 2.62 4.76 -7.91
CA PHE A 60 2.56 5.08 -9.33
C PHE A 60 1.20 5.67 -9.74
N VAL A 61 0.10 5.09 -9.26
CA VAL A 61 -1.26 5.55 -9.53
C VAL A 61 -1.46 7.01 -9.08
N LEU A 62 -0.82 7.40 -7.98
CA LEU A 62 -0.87 8.74 -7.41
C LEU A 62 0.22 9.69 -7.95
N GLY A 63 0.77 9.38 -9.13
CA GLY A 63 1.63 10.29 -9.89
C GLY A 63 3.10 10.22 -9.51
N SER A 64 3.54 9.16 -8.82
CA SER A 64 4.96 8.82 -8.65
C SER A 64 5.80 9.90 -7.96
N SER A 65 5.20 10.68 -7.06
CA SER A 65 5.85 11.82 -6.41
C SER A 65 5.98 11.63 -4.90
N PRO A 66 7.01 12.20 -4.24
CA PRO A 66 7.13 12.15 -2.78
C PRO A 66 5.91 12.73 -2.05
N GLN A 67 5.18 13.64 -2.70
CA GLN A 67 3.95 14.21 -2.17
C GLN A 67 2.81 13.17 -2.08
N ALA A 68 2.79 12.17 -2.96
CA ALA A 68 1.82 11.08 -2.91
C ALA A 68 1.90 10.29 -1.58
N LEU A 69 3.10 10.16 -1.00
CA LEU A 69 3.29 9.49 0.29
C LEU A 69 2.56 10.19 1.44
N LYS A 70 2.36 11.51 1.36
CA LYS A 70 1.58 12.24 2.38
C LYS A 70 0.10 11.88 2.36
N THR A 71 -0.39 11.31 1.26
CA THR A 71 -1.74 10.76 1.15
C THR A 71 -1.74 9.26 1.46
N ILE A 72 -0.85 8.50 0.82
CA ILE A 72 -0.79 7.02 0.95
C ILE A 72 -0.51 6.60 2.39
N ALA A 73 0.51 7.17 3.04
CA ALA A 73 0.95 6.71 4.35
C ALA A 73 -0.17 6.76 5.41
N PRO A 74 -0.80 7.93 5.67
CA PRO A 74 -1.87 7.99 6.66
C PRO A 74 -3.12 7.20 6.24
N ALA A 75 -3.47 7.20 4.95
CA ALA A 75 -4.65 6.50 4.46
C ALA A 75 -4.51 4.97 4.59
N TYR A 76 -3.41 4.41 4.10
CA TYR A 76 -3.14 2.98 4.18
C TYR A 76 -3.08 2.50 5.63
N ILE A 77 -2.31 3.20 6.48
CA ILE A 77 -2.18 2.81 7.90
C ILE A 77 -3.53 2.90 8.62
N ALA A 78 -4.31 3.96 8.39
CA ALA A 78 -5.66 4.06 8.93
C ALA A 78 -6.57 2.93 8.42
N GLY A 79 -6.40 2.53 7.15
CA GLY A 79 -7.08 1.38 6.57
C GLY A 79 -6.74 0.08 7.28
N VAL A 80 -5.45 -0.18 7.55
CA VAL A 80 -5.03 -1.38 8.30
C VAL A 80 -5.63 -1.38 9.70
N ILE A 81 -5.66 -0.22 10.39
CA ILE A 81 -6.29 -0.06 11.70
C ILE A 81 -7.79 -0.36 11.63
N ALA A 82 -8.48 0.18 10.63
CA ALA A 82 -9.89 -0.06 10.39
C ALA A 82 -10.19 -1.54 10.12
N GLY A 83 -9.41 -2.19 9.25
CA GLY A 83 -9.53 -3.62 8.98
C GLY A 83 -9.28 -4.47 10.22
N THR A 84 -8.29 -4.09 11.04
CA THR A 84 -8.01 -4.77 12.32
C THR A 84 -9.19 -4.66 13.28
N ALA A 85 -9.79 -3.47 13.42
CA ALA A 85 -10.99 -3.29 14.23
C ALA A 85 -12.18 -4.13 13.71
N ALA A 86 -12.34 -4.25 12.38
CA ALA A 86 -13.36 -5.09 11.78
C ALA A 86 -13.16 -6.58 12.10
N LEU A 87 -11.92 -7.08 12.01
CA LEU A 87 -11.58 -8.47 12.37
C LEU A 87 -11.86 -8.75 13.86
N ILE A 88 -11.47 -7.82 14.75
CA ILE A 88 -11.73 -7.95 16.19
C ILE A 88 -13.24 -8.03 16.45
N LEU A 89 -14.05 -7.17 15.79
CA LEU A 89 -15.51 -7.22 15.92
C LEU A 89 -16.08 -8.57 15.47
N SER A 90 -15.60 -9.11 14.35
CA SER A 90 -16.01 -10.44 13.88
C SER A 90 -15.69 -11.55 14.87
N LEU A 91 -14.48 -11.56 15.45
CA LEU A 91 -14.08 -12.55 16.45
C LEU A 91 -14.87 -12.42 17.75
N LEU A 92 -15.17 -11.18 18.18
CA LEU A 92 -16.03 -10.95 19.33
C LEU A 92 -17.43 -11.49 19.06
N LEU A 93 -18.02 -11.19 17.89
CA LEU A 93 -19.34 -11.71 17.53
C LEU A 93 -19.39 -13.23 17.47
N ASP A 94 -18.31 -13.90 17.06
CA ASP A 94 -18.25 -15.36 17.05
C ASP A 94 -18.45 -15.96 18.44
N GLY A 95 -17.84 -15.35 19.46
CA GLY A 95 -18.05 -15.74 20.86
C GLY A 95 -19.48 -15.52 21.37
N TRP A 96 -20.24 -14.59 20.78
CA TRP A 96 -21.65 -14.36 21.13
C TRP A 96 -22.62 -15.25 20.35
N LEU A 97 -22.25 -15.63 19.13
CA LEU A 97 -23.05 -16.47 18.23
C LEU A 97 -22.76 -17.96 18.40
N ASP A 98 -21.90 -18.32 19.35
CA ASP A 98 -21.55 -19.70 19.71
C ASP A 98 -21.16 -20.55 18.49
N GLY A 99 -20.34 -19.98 17.60
CA GLY A 99 -19.85 -20.66 16.42
C GLY A 99 -20.87 -20.89 15.31
N ALA A 100 -21.98 -20.13 15.29
CA ALA A 100 -23.02 -20.22 14.27
C ALA A 100 -22.45 -20.31 12.85
N SER A 101 -22.98 -21.26 12.07
CA SER A 101 -22.42 -21.65 10.77
C SER A 101 -23.48 -21.75 9.68
N LEU A 102 -23.14 -21.29 8.47
CA LEU A 102 -23.84 -21.60 7.22
C LEU A 102 -23.16 -22.77 6.49
N ILE A 103 -21.83 -22.73 6.40
CA ILE A 103 -20.97 -23.72 5.74
C ILE A 103 -19.89 -24.20 6.70
N ALA A 104 -19.23 -23.28 7.39
CA ALA A 104 -18.14 -23.55 8.33
C ALA A 104 -18.39 -22.84 9.67
N ALA A 105 -17.82 -23.40 10.75
CA ALA A 105 -17.94 -22.82 12.09
C ALA A 105 -17.50 -21.34 12.10
N GLY A 106 -18.35 -20.49 12.67
CA GLY A 106 -18.11 -19.05 12.81
C GLY A 106 -18.24 -18.20 11.54
N ASP A 107 -18.57 -18.77 10.38
CA ASP A 107 -18.70 -18.00 9.13
C ASP A 107 -19.81 -16.93 9.19
N VAL A 108 -20.88 -17.16 9.96
CA VAL A 108 -21.94 -16.17 10.23
C VAL A 108 -21.35 -14.95 10.93
N ALA A 109 -20.49 -15.16 11.92
CA ALA A 109 -19.84 -14.08 12.66
C ALA A 109 -18.87 -13.28 11.79
N TRP A 110 -18.16 -13.94 10.88
CA TRP A 110 -17.33 -13.26 9.88
C TRP A 110 -18.16 -12.39 8.95
N ILE A 111 -19.23 -12.95 8.35
CA ILE A 111 -20.10 -12.22 7.42
C ILE A 111 -20.77 -11.02 8.12
N ALA A 112 -21.44 -11.28 9.26
CA ALA A 112 -22.15 -10.25 9.99
C ALA A 112 -21.20 -9.21 10.58
N GLY A 113 -20.09 -9.65 11.19
CA GLY A 113 -19.13 -8.76 11.84
C GLY A 113 -18.42 -7.84 10.86
N LEU A 114 -17.99 -8.35 9.71
CA LEU A 114 -17.41 -7.49 8.67
C LEU A 114 -18.47 -6.52 8.15
N PHE A 115 -19.67 -6.99 7.80
CA PHE A 115 -20.74 -6.12 7.34
C PHE A 115 -21.05 -4.99 8.34
N LEU A 116 -21.21 -5.33 9.61
CA LEU A 116 -21.47 -4.38 10.70
C LEU A 116 -20.29 -3.44 10.95
N ALA A 117 -19.04 -3.90 10.80
CA ALA A 117 -17.85 -3.07 10.94
C ALA A 117 -17.73 -2.05 9.81
N PHE A 118 -18.03 -2.44 8.56
CA PHE A 118 -17.88 -1.54 7.41
C PHE A 118 -18.81 -0.33 7.47
N ILE A 119 -19.98 -0.43 8.10
CA ILE A 119 -20.94 0.68 8.25
C ILE A 119 -20.29 1.91 8.94
N PRO A 120 -19.81 1.83 10.20
CA PRO A 120 -19.17 2.95 10.87
C PRO A 120 -17.81 3.30 10.23
N LEU A 121 -17.06 2.33 9.70
CA LEU A 121 -15.76 2.61 9.06
C LEU A 121 -15.90 3.50 7.83
N ILE A 122 -16.89 3.24 6.98
CA ILE A 122 -17.20 4.09 5.81
C ILE A 122 -17.70 5.46 6.26
N TRP A 123 -18.50 5.51 7.33
CA TRP A 123 -18.98 6.78 7.86
C TRP A 123 -17.83 7.65 8.41
N VAL A 124 -16.87 7.06 9.11
CA VAL A 124 -15.69 7.74 9.67
C VAL A 124 -14.80 8.35 8.59
N MET A 125 -14.70 7.74 7.39
CA MET A 125 -13.93 8.30 6.27
C MET A 125 -14.34 9.72 5.89
N ARG A 126 -15.59 10.12 6.19
CA ARG A 126 -16.05 11.49 5.93
C ARG A 126 -15.34 12.54 6.79
N PHE A 127 -14.77 12.14 7.92
CA PHE A 127 -14.10 13.04 8.87
C PHE A 127 -12.57 13.00 8.76
N LEU A 128 -12.01 12.08 7.98
CA LEU A 128 -10.57 11.92 7.80
C LEU A 128 -10.14 12.54 6.46
N PRO A 129 -9.45 13.72 6.46
CA PRO A 129 -9.13 14.42 5.22
C PRO A 129 -8.25 13.59 4.27
N PHE A 130 -7.37 12.77 4.83
CA PHE A 130 -6.46 11.91 4.07
C PHE A 130 -7.13 10.69 3.43
N THR A 131 -8.37 10.35 3.78
CA THR A 131 -9.14 9.28 3.12
C THR A 131 -10.07 9.80 2.03
N GLN A 132 -10.16 11.13 1.86
CA GLN A 132 -10.98 11.75 0.84
C GLN A 132 -10.23 11.87 -0.50
N GLY A 133 -10.99 12.00 -1.60
CA GLY A 133 -10.43 12.12 -2.95
C GLY A 133 -9.52 10.95 -3.29
N GLN A 134 -8.24 11.26 -3.55
CA GLN A 134 -7.23 10.28 -3.94
C GLN A 134 -6.83 9.28 -2.82
N GLY A 135 -7.13 9.59 -1.55
CA GLY A 135 -6.76 8.74 -0.42
C GLY A 135 -7.74 7.59 -0.13
N GLY A 136 -8.90 7.57 -0.78
CA GLY A 136 -9.89 6.51 -0.57
C GLY A 136 -9.38 5.13 -1.00
N LEU A 137 -8.62 5.07 -2.09
CA LEU A 137 -8.05 3.82 -2.59
C LEU A 137 -6.98 3.25 -1.63
N PRO A 138 -5.94 4.01 -1.23
CA PRO A 138 -5.00 3.55 -0.20
C PRO A 138 -5.65 3.10 1.10
N TYR A 139 -6.71 3.80 1.55
CA TYR A 139 -7.45 3.40 2.74
C TYR A 139 -8.14 2.03 2.58
N PHE A 140 -8.84 1.82 1.46
CA PHE A 140 -9.49 0.54 1.19
C PHE A 140 -8.49 -0.61 1.02
N ASN A 141 -7.37 -0.34 0.35
CA ASN A 141 -6.28 -1.30 0.22
C ASN A 141 -5.62 -1.60 1.58
N GLY A 142 -5.51 -0.61 2.47
CA GLY A 142 -5.11 -0.85 3.86
C GLY A 142 -6.02 -1.84 4.59
N ILE A 143 -7.35 -1.65 4.50
CA ILE A 143 -8.34 -2.55 5.11
C ILE A 143 -8.16 -3.97 4.55
N THR A 144 -8.20 -4.11 3.22
CA THR A 144 -8.20 -5.42 2.57
C THR A 144 -6.86 -6.14 2.71
N MET A 145 -5.72 -5.43 2.71
CA MET A 145 -4.41 -6.05 2.93
C MET A 145 -4.18 -6.45 4.40
N GLY A 146 -4.69 -5.67 5.36
CA GLY A 146 -4.70 -6.06 6.77
C GLY A 146 -5.51 -7.35 6.98
N MET A 147 -6.71 -7.42 6.39
CA MET A 147 -7.53 -8.63 6.39
C MET A 147 -6.87 -9.81 5.69
N ALA A 148 -6.28 -9.58 4.51
CA ALA A 148 -5.59 -10.63 3.77
C ALA A 148 -4.46 -11.24 4.61
N THR A 149 -3.66 -10.39 5.28
CA THR A 149 -2.58 -10.84 6.17
C THR A 149 -3.13 -11.70 7.32
N TYR A 150 -4.35 -11.44 7.80
CA TYR A 150 -4.99 -12.24 8.84
C TYR A 150 -5.40 -13.61 8.31
N PHE A 151 -6.14 -13.64 7.19
CA PHE A 151 -6.68 -14.87 6.64
C PHE A 151 -5.63 -15.84 6.10
N VAL A 152 -4.45 -15.35 5.73
CA VAL A 152 -3.32 -16.21 5.33
C VAL A 152 -2.50 -16.72 6.53
N GLY A 153 -2.91 -16.43 7.77
CA GLY A 153 -2.20 -16.88 8.96
C GLY A 153 -0.94 -16.08 9.27
N GLY A 154 -0.83 -14.85 8.78
CA GLY A 154 0.38 -14.03 8.93
C GLY A 154 0.76 -13.69 10.38
N TYR A 155 -0.07 -14.03 11.37
CA TYR A 155 0.18 -13.83 12.81
C TYR A 155 0.78 -15.05 13.51
N GLU A 156 0.68 -16.26 12.95
CA GLU A 156 0.98 -17.51 13.67
C GLU A 156 2.43 -17.59 14.16
N GLU A 157 3.36 -17.08 13.36
CA GLU A 157 4.79 -17.07 13.67
C GLU A 157 5.35 -15.64 13.78
N TYR A 158 4.51 -14.61 13.68
CA TYR A 158 4.99 -13.24 13.53
C TYR A 158 5.68 -12.75 14.80
N GLY A 159 7.00 -12.61 14.74
CA GLY A 159 7.83 -12.26 15.90
C GLY A 159 7.71 -13.23 17.08
N ARG A 160 7.11 -14.43 16.87
CA ARG A 160 6.67 -15.35 17.93
C ARG A 160 5.75 -14.69 18.96
N LEU A 161 4.98 -13.69 18.53
CA LEU A 161 3.98 -13.04 19.34
C LEU A 161 2.76 -13.96 19.45
N SER A 162 2.18 -14.04 20.64
CA SER A 162 0.97 -14.83 20.90
C SER A 162 0.06 -14.08 21.85
N MET A 163 -1.25 -14.24 21.66
CA MET A 163 -2.24 -13.76 22.64
C MET A 163 -2.53 -14.86 23.67
N PRO A 164 -2.71 -14.51 24.95
CA PRO A 164 -3.30 -15.42 25.93
C PRO A 164 -4.69 -15.89 25.49
N ASP A 165 -5.14 -17.06 25.96
CA ASP A 165 -6.42 -17.66 25.56
C ASP A 165 -7.63 -16.74 25.76
N HIS A 166 -7.65 -15.97 26.85
CA HIS A 166 -8.73 -15.01 27.14
C HIS A 166 -8.71 -13.76 26.25
N ALA A 167 -7.64 -13.56 25.47
CA ALA A 167 -7.42 -12.41 24.60
C ALA A 167 -7.32 -12.81 23.12
N GLN A 168 -7.73 -14.04 22.76
CA GLN A 168 -7.74 -14.52 21.37
C GLN A 168 -8.46 -13.59 20.38
N PRO A 169 -9.57 -12.91 20.72
CA PRO A 169 -10.18 -11.93 19.82
C PRO A 169 -9.28 -10.76 19.43
N LEU A 170 -8.16 -10.54 20.15
CA LEU A 170 -7.19 -9.47 19.88
C LEU A 170 -6.03 -9.90 19.00
N VAL A 171 -5.95 -11.17 18.57
CA VAL A 171 -4.94 -11.67 17.62
C VAL A 171 -4.76 -10.79 16.37
N PRO A 172 -5.80 -10.18 15.77
CA PRO A 172 -5.63 -9.25 14.66
C PRO A 172 -4.65 -8.09 14.91
N LEU A 173 -4.40 -7.70 16.16
CA LEU A 173 -3.38 -6.69 16.50
C LEU A 173 -1.96 -7.14 16.15
N ILE A 174 -1.68 -8.45 16.21
CA ILE A 174 -0.40 -9.01 15.78
C ILE A 174 -0.30 -8.92 14.25
N THR A 175 -1.36 -9.31 13.55
CA THR A 175 -1.46 -9.27 12.08
C THR A 175 -1.32 -7.86 11.50
N MET A 176 -1.79 -6.84 12.22
CA MET A 176 -1.61 -5.44 11.83
C MET A 176 -0.14 -5.11 11.58
N LEU A 177 0.78 -5.63 12.39
CA LEU A 177 2.20 -5.28 12.33
C LEU A 177 2.83 -5.59 10.96
N PRO A 178 2.81 -6.84 10.45
CA PRO A 178 3.33 -7.14 9.13
C PRO A 178 2.63 -6.37 8.02
N ALA A 179 1.32 -6.10 8.13
CA ALA A 179 0.59 -5.30 7.15
C ALA A 179 1.08 -3.84 7.11
N VAL A 180 1.27 -3.20 8.27
CA VAL A 180 1.84 -1.85 8.36
C VAL A 180 3.27 -1.82 7.84
N PHE A 181 4.12 -2.77 8.24
CA PHE A 181 5.50 -2.84 7.76
C PHE A 181 5.58 -3.07 6.26
N ALA A 182 4.68 -3.90 5.71
CA ALA A 182 4.58 -4.09 4.28
C ALA A 182 4.15 -2.80 3.56
N GLY A 183 3.20 -2.04 4.11
CA GLY A 183 2.86 -0.72 3.58
C GLY A 183 4.04 0.25 3.57
N VAL A 184 4.79 0.32 4.68
CA VAL A 184 6.00 1.15 4.78
C VAL A 184 7.06 0.70 3.76
N LEU A 185 7.27 -0.60 3.61
CA LEU A 185 8.15 -1.14 2.58
C LEU A 185 7.65 -0.75 1.18
N GLY A 186 6.36 -0.88 0.89
CA GLY A 186 5.77 -0.50 -0.39
C GLY A 186 5.95 0.98 -0.74
N MET A 187 5.80 1.87 0.25
CA MET A 187 6.10 3.29 0.12
C MET A 187 7.57 3.53 -0.25
N PHE A 188 8.48 2.85 0.45
CA PHE A 188 9.91 2.90 0.14
C PHE A 188 10.19 2.37 -1.28
N LEU A 189 9.62 1.24 -1.66
CA LEU A 189 9.80 0.63 -2.99
C LEU A 189 9.32 1.57 -4.11
N GLY A 190 8.19 2.26 -3.92
CA GLY A 190 7.69 3.25 -4.87
C GLY A 190 8.62 4.44 -5.04
N TRP A 191 9.07 5.02 -3.94
CA TRP A 191 10.07 6.09 -3.98
C TRP A 191 11.37 5.62 -4.63
N PHE A 192 11.90 4.47 -4.20
CA PHE A 192 13.16 3.90 -4.67
C PHE A 192 13.13 3.63 -6.17
N ASN A 193 12.04 3.06 -6.69
CA ASN A 193 11.88 2.77 -8.11
C ASN A 193 12.03 4.04 -8.98
N ILE A 194 11.40 5.15 -8.56
CA ILE A 194 11.54 6.43 -9.24
C ILE A 194 12.93 7.04 -9.06
N ALA A 195 13.51 6.89 -7.86
CA ALA A 195 14.84 7.43 -7.55
C ALA A 195 15.93 6.82 -8.46
N ILE A 196 15.87 5.52 -8.76
CA ILE A 196 16.83 4.87 -9.66
C ILE A 196 16.58 5.17 -11.15
N MET A 197 15.38 5.61 -11.49
CA MET A 197 15.03 6.06 -12.85
C MET A 197 15.44 7.52 -13.09
N THR A 198 15.55 8.34 -12.04
CA THR A 198 15.88 9.77 -12.16
C THR A 198 17.40 9.99 -12.32
N PRO A 199 17.84 10.94 -13.17
CA PRO A 199 19.26 11.27 -13.30
C PRO A 199 19.81 11.89 -12.01
N LEU A 200 20.87 11.30 -11.45
CA LEU A 200 21.66 11.85 -10.36
C LEU A 200 22.32 13.16 -10.83
N GLY A 201 21.67 14.30 -10.62
CA GLY A 201 22.22 15.61 -11.02
C GLY A 201 21.24 16.78 -11.16
N ARG A 202 19.92 16.57 -11.10
CA ARG A 202 18.94 17.67 -11.04
C ARG A 202 18.22 17.69 -9.71
N GLY A 203 18.89 18.26 -8.71
CA GLY A 203 18.25 18.71 -7.49
C GLY A 203 17.25 19.82 -7.83
N GLY A 204 15.97 19.55 -7.57
CA GLY A 204 14.91 20.54 -7.35
C GLY A 204 14.53 21.42 -8.53
N SER A 205 13.48 21.05 -9.26
CA SER A 205 12.39 21.98 -9.68
C SER A 205 11.40 21.41 -10.69
N ASP A 206 11.64 20.24 -11.29
CA ASP A 206 10.84 19.89 -12.48
C ASP A 206 9.75 18.86 -12.12
N GLY A 207 8.51 19.23 -12.46
CA GLY A 207 7.26 18.58 -12.10
C GLY A 207 7.15 17.11 -12.51
N PRO A 208 5.98 16.48 -12.26
CA PRO A 208 5.82 15.03 -12.31
C PRO A 208 6.32 14.47 -13.64
N ALA A 209 7.24 13.51 -13.55
CA ALA A 209 7.64 12.70 -14.69
C ALA A 209 6.37 12.11 -15.30
N LYS A 210 6.03 12.56 -16.52
CA LYS A 210 4.96 11.94 -17.28
C LYS A 210 5.48 10.58 -17.72
N LEU A 211 4.93 9.54 -17.11
CA LEU A 211 5.00 8.15 -17.59
C LEU A 211 4.20 8.02 -18.89
#